data_AF-A0A6L3AIW3-F1
#
_entry.id   AF-A0A6L3AIW3-F1
#
_cell.length_a   1.000
_cell.length_b   1.000
_cell.length_c   1.000
_cell.angle_alpha   90.00
_cell.angle_beta   90.00
_cell.angle_gamma   90.00
#
_symmetry.space_group_name_H-M   'P 1'
#
loop_
_entity.id
_entity.type
_entity.pdbx_description
1 polymer ?
#
loop_
_entity_poly.entity_id
_entity_poly.type
_entity_poly.pdbx_seq_one_letter_code
_entity_poly.pdbx_strand_id
1 'polypeptide(L)'
;MERTIRVRFSHGVIKPLEKVEFSEGEEFTVTIHEIHEKPKKKFFRDALKATAGGWKNLVDAEELKRNIYADRLISTRTEVKL
;
A
#
# COMPACT_ATOMS: atom_id res chain seq x y z
N MET A 1 -13.21 -32.94 -18.05
CA MET A 1 -13.79 -31.58 -17.99
C MET A 1 -12.83 -30.75 -17.16
N GLU A 2 -12.28 -29.67 -17.72
CA GLU A 2 -11.40 -28.77 -16.98
C GLU A 2 -12.28 -27.71 -16.26
N ARG A 3 -12.07 -27.54 -14.95
CA ARG A 3 -12.72 -26.50 -14.15
C ARG A 3 -11.64 -25.58 -13.58
N THR A 4 -11.75 -24.28 -13.87
CA THR A 4 -10.84 -23.28 -13.31
C THR A 4 -11.45 -22.75 -12.02
N ILE A 5 -10.78 -22.96 -10.89
CA ILE A 5 -11.21 -22.48 -9.58
C ILE A 5 -10.35 -21.30 -9.19
N ARG A 6 -10.98 -20.19 -8.77
CA ARG A 6 -10.27 -19.04 -8.22
C ARG A 6 -9.87 -19.31 -6.78
N VAL A 7 -8.58 -19.19 -6.52
CA VAL A 7 -7.99 -19.44 -5.20
C VAL A 7 -7.18 -18.24 -4.72
N ARG A 8 -7.11 -18.06 -3.41
CA ARG A 8 -6.23 -17.10 -2.76
C ARG A 8 -5.15 -17.86 -1.99
N PHE A 9 -3.90 -17.55 -2.27
CA PHE A 9 -2.78 -18.05 -1.49
C PHE A 9 -2.61 -17.21 -0.22
N SER A 10 -2.65 -17.84 0.95
CA SER A 10 -2.40 -17.16 2.23
C SER A 10 -1.70 -18.11 3.20
N HIS A 11 -0.60 -17.66 3.81
CA HIS A 11 0.14 -18.43 4.84
C HIS A 11 0.55 -19.85 4.41
N GLY A 12 0.92 -20.04 3.14
CA GLY A 12 1.28 -21.37 2.62
C GLY A 12 0.08 -22.24 2.22
N VAL A 13 -1.15 -21.76 2.41
CA VAL A 13 -2.39 -22.52 2.11
C VAL A 13 -3.12 -21.88 0.92
N ILE A 14 -3.49 -22.71 -0.06
CA ILE A 14 -4.36 -22.34 -1.17
C ILE A 14 -5.81 -22.41 -0.68
N LYS A 15 -6.47 -21.26 -0.55
CA LYS A 15 -7.87 -21.17 -0.11
C LYS A 15 -8.78 -20.91 -1.32
N PRO A 16 -9.72 -21.81 -1.65
CA PRO A 16 -10.73 -21.52 -2.66
C PRO A 16 -11.59 -20.31 -2.27
N LEU A 17 -11.90 -19.47 -3.26
CA LEU A 17 -12.86 -18.37 -3.10
C LEU A 17 -14.29 -18.79 -3.40
N GLU A 18 -14.45 -19.96 -4.02
CA GLU A 18 -15.72 -20.55 -4.43
C GLU A 18 -15.90 -21.88 -3.68
N LYS A 19 -17.14 -22.30 -3.45
CA LYS A 19 -17.43 -23.58 -2.80
C LYS A 19 -17.03 -24.70 -3.75
N VAL A 20 -16.16 -25.58 -3.28
CA VAL A 20 -15.69 -26.70 -4.07
C VAL A 20 -16.24 -27.99 -3.49
N GLU A 21 -16.88 -28.78 -4.33
CA GLU A 21 -17.47 -30.08 -3.96
C GLU A 21 -16.50 -31.20 -4.35
N PHE A 22 -15.32 -31.20 -3.71
CA PHE A 22 -14.38 -32.32 -3.81
C PHE A 22 -14.53 -33.22 -2.60
N SER A 23 -14.35 -34.51 -2.82
CA SER A 23 -14.38 -35.51 -1.74
C SER A 23 -13.04 -35.52 -1.02
N GLU A 24 -13.03 -35.78 0.30
CA GLU A 24 -11.77 -35.99 1.01
C GLU A 24 -11.04 -37.22 0.42
N GLY A 25 -9.78 -37.04 0.01
CA GLY A 25 -8.97 -38.07 -0.65
C GLY A 25 -8.88 -37.98 -2.17
N GLU A 26 -9.51 -36.97 -2.78
CA GLU A 26 -9.47 -36.75 -4.23
C GLU A 26 -8.20 -35.98 -4.66
N GLU A 27 -7.42 -36.54 -5.57
CA GLU A 27 -6.20 -35.91 -6.12
C GLU A 27 -6.53 -35.06 -7.34
N PHE A 28 -5.99 -33.85 -7.42
CA PHE A 28 -6.16 -32.96 -8.57
C PHE A 28 -4.87 -32.23 -8.94
N THR A 29 -4.72 -31.92 -10.22
CA THR A 29 -3.60 -31.14 -10.74
C THR A 29 -3.91 -29.65 -10.65
N VAL A 30 -3.03 -28.87 -10.01
CA VAL A 30 -3.14 -27.42 -9.92
C VAL A 30 -2.26 -26.77 -10.99
N THR A 31 -2.88 -26.11 -11.97
CA THR A 31 -2.17 -25.29 -12.95
C THR A 31 -2.15 -23.84 -12.50
N ILE A 32 -0.97 -23.34 -12.12
CA ILE A 32 -0.79 -21.95 -11.68
C ILE A 32 -0.42 -21.10 -12.90
N HIS A 33 -1.33 -20.23 -13.33
CA HIS A 33 -0.98 -19.16 -14.25
C HIS A 33 -0.46 -17.98 -13.42
N GLU A 34 0.82 -17.63 -13.58
CA GLU A 34 1.39 -16.43 -12.99
C GLU A 34 0.77 -15.18 -13.63
N ILE A 35 -0.40 -14.78 -13.13
CA ILE A 35 -0.96 -13.47 -13.43
C ILE A 35 -0.09 -12.48 -12.67
N HIS A 36 0.83 -11.84 -13.40
CA HIS A 36 1.70 -10.78 -12.89
C HIS A 36 0.90 -9.51 -12.60
N GLU A 37 -0.14 -9.58 -11.78
CA GLU A 37 -0.72 -8.39 -11.14
C GLU A 37 0.30 -7.92 -10.10
N LYS A 38 1.28 -7.14 -10.58
CA LYS A 38 2.26 -6.44 -9.75
C LYS A 38 1.50 -5.83 -8.57
N PRO A 39 1.82 -6.18 -7.32
CA PRO A 39 1.11 -5.63 -6.18
C PRO A 39 1.18 -4.10 -6.24
N LYS A 40 0.05 -3.43 -5.95
CA LYS A 40 -0.13 -1.96 -5.93
C LYS A 40 1.00 -1.19 -5.21
N LYS A 41 1.83 -1.86 -4.42
CA LYS A 41 3.07 -1.35 -3.82
C LYS A 41 4.09 -0.80 -4.84
N LYS A 42 4.16 -1.34 -6.07
CA LYS A 42 5.02 -0.75 -7.12
C LYS A 42 4.52 0.65 -7.49
N PHE A 43 3.21 0.81 -7.75
CA PHE A 43 2.61 2.09 -8.06
C PHE A 43 2.86 3.17 -7.00
N PHE A 44 2.76 2.83 -5.70
CA PHE A 44 3.02 3.83 -4.65
C PHE A 44 4.48 4.27 -4.60
N ARG A 45 5.43 3.34 -4.77
CA ARG A 45 6.87 3.69 -4.84
C ARG A 45 7.20 4.53 -6.06
N ASP A 46 6.59 4.21 -7.20
CA ASP A 46 6.80 4.93 -8.45
C ASP A 46 6.20 6.34 -8.37
N ALA A 47 5.02 6.49 -7.75
CA ALA A 47 4.43 7.80 -7.47
C ALA A 47 5.31 8.64 -6.54
N LEU A 48 5.81 8.06 -5.43
CA LEU A 48 6.72 8.77 -4.51
C LEU A 48 8.02 9.21 -5.20
N LYS A 49 8.57 8.38 -6.08
CA LYS A 49 9.74 8.76 -6.89
C LYS A 49 9.43 9.90 -7.85
N ALA A 50 8.28 9.84 -8.54
CA ALA A 50 7.88 10.86 -9.50
C ALA A 50 7.64 12.23 -8.85
N THR A 51 7.15 12.26 -7.61
CA THR A 51 6.88 13.52 -6.88
C THR A 51 8.06 13.98 -6.01
N ALA A 52 9.14 13.20 -5.93
CA ALA A 52 10.29 13.52 -5.08
C ALA A 52 10.93 14.84 -5.52
N GLY A 53 11.05 15.80 -4.60
CA GLY A 53 11.66 17.09 -4.88
C GLY A 53 10.77 18.07 -5.66
N GLY A 54 9.50 17.74 -5.92
CA GLY A 54 8.56 18.67 -6.58
C GLY A 54 8.30 19.97 -5.79
N TRP A 55 8.63 19.98 -4.50
CA TRP A 55 8.58 21.17 -3.64
C TRP A 55 9.81 22.08 -3.77
N LYS A 56 10.87 21.63 -4.45
CA LYS A 56 12.13 22.39 -4.58
C LYS A 56 11.85 23.72 -5.30
N ASN A 57 12.26 24.83 -4.69
CA ASN A 57 12.04 26.21 -5.14
C ASN A 57 10.59 26.73 -5.04
N LEU A 58 9.63 25.94 -4.54
CA LEU A 58 8.29 26.43 -4.18
C LEU A 58 8.25 26.97 -2.74
N VAL A 59 9.14 26.48 -1.89
CA VAL A 59 9.21 26.83 -0.48
C VAL A 59 10.62 27.26 -0.15
N ASP A 60 10.76 28.44 0.49
CA ASP A 60 12.00 28.81 1.16
C ASP A 60 12.16 27.95 2.42
N ALA A 61 13.05 26.97 2.34
CA ALA A 61 13.26 26.01 3.42
C ALA A 61 13.84 26.68 4.68
N GLU A 62 14.64 27.73 4.53
CA GLU A 62 15.25 28.44 5.65
C GLU A 62 14.22 29.32 6.36
N GLU A 63 13.36 30.00 5.59
CA GLU A 63 12.23 30.74 6.15
C GLU A 63 11.23 29.80 6.84
N LEU A 64 10.84 28.71 6.20
CA LEU A 64 9.95 27.71 6.78
C LEU A 64 10.50 27.19 8.11
N LYS A 65 11.79 26.85 8.16
CA LYS A 65 12.45 26.38 9.37
C LYS A 65 12.39 27.44 10.47
N ARG A 66 12.72 28.70 10.17
CA ARG A 66 12.65 29.80 11.14
C ARG A 66 11.23 29.96 11.70
N ASN A 67 10.22 29.95 10.83
CA ASN A 67 8.82 30.10 11.23
C ASN A 67 8.37 28.96 12.16
N ILE A 68 8.72 27.70 11.83
CA ILE A 68 8.40 26.54 12.70
C ILE A 68 8.99 26.71 14.11
N TYR A 69 10.24 27.20 14.23
CA TYR A 69 10.83 27.42 15.55
C TYR A 69 10.22 28.61 16.27
N ALA A 70 9.90 29.70 15.56
CA ALA A 70 9.22 30.86 16.11
C ALA A 70 7.84 30.50 16.67
N ASP A 71 7.02 29.75 15.93
CA ASP A 71 5.67 29.33 16.33
C ASP A 71 5.67 28.33 17.51
N ARG A 72 6.79 27.60 17.70
CA ARG A 72 6.93 26.65 18.81
C ARG A 72 7.20 27.32 20.14
N LEU A 73 7.66 28.58 20.15
CA LEU A 73 7.87 29.34 21.38
C LEU A 73 6.57 29.49 22.14
N ILE A 74 6.60 29.32 23.46
CA ILE A 74 5.40 29.43 24.29
C ILE A 74 4.79 30.85 24.18
N SER A 75 5.65 31.86 24.01
CA SER A 75 5.28 33.27 23.89
C SER A 75 4.54 33.64 22.59
N THR A 76 4.61 32.81 21.55
CA THR A 76 3.99 33.07 20.24
C THR A 76 2.76 32.20 20.01
N ARG A 77 2.41 31.32 20.96
CA ARG A 77 1.22 30.48 20.86
C ARG A 77 -0.04 31.28 21.11
N THR A 78 -1.02 31.09 20.24
CA THR A 78 -2.37 31.60 20.47
C THR A 78 -2.95 30.96 21.73
N GLU A 79 -3.61 31.77 22.57
CA GLU A 79 -4.32 31.25 23.74
C GLU A 79 -5.38 30.23 23.32
N VAL A 80 -5.39 29.10 24.02
CA VAL A 80 -6.40 28.07 23.82
C VAL A 80 -7.73 28.61 24.33
N LYS A 81 -8.68 28.83 23.43
CA LYS A 81 -10.06 29.14 23.80
C LYS A 81 -10.75 27.85 24.22
N LEU A 82 -11.16 27.78 25.49
CA LEU A 82 -12.01 26.72 26.03
C LEU A 82 -13.47 26.97 25.68
#